data_AF-A0A938MX80-F1
#
_entry.id   AF-A0A938MX80-F1
#
_cell.length_a   1.000
_cell.length_b   1.000
_cell.length_c   1.000
_cell.angle_alpha   90.00
_cell.angle_beta   90.00
_cell.angle_gamma   90.00
#
_symmetry.space_group_name_H-M   'P 1'
#
loop_
_entity.id
_entity.type
_entity.pdbx_description
1 polymer ?
#
loop_
_entity_poly.entity_id
_entity_poly.type
_entity_poly.pdbx_seq_one_letter_code
_entity_poly.pdbx_strand_id
1 'polypeptide(L)'
;MVAWLHNIWLAVRTIAHGLGVTLRAWLVTYWPERGTFMHQYEYPEKPVPVAARYRGFHRFDLAECKGCGQCARVCPVDCGMLRRDVAGCEATV
;
A
#
# COMPACT_ATOMS: atom_id res chain seq x y z
N MET A 1 9.48 42.28 36.83
CA MET A 1 8.05 41.96 36.60
C MET A 1 7.72 41.83 35.11
N VAL A 2 8.08 42.79 34.26
CA VAL A 2 7.75 42.78 32.81
C VAL A 2 8.27 41.56 32.03
N ALA A 3 9.48 41.07 32.35
CA ALA A 3 10.07 39.89 31.71
C ALA A 3 9.28 38.58 31.95
N TRP A 4 8.65 38.44 33.12
CA TRP A 4 7.82 37.28 33.44
C TRP A 4 6.53 37.27 32.60
N LEU A 5 5.91 38.43 32.42
CA LEU A 5 4.73 38.60 31.55
C LEU A 5 5.06 38.32 30.08
N HIS A 6 6.22 38.77 29.61
CA HIS A 6 6.69 38.49 28.25
C HIS A 6 6.86 36.98 27.98
N ASN A 7 7.43 36.24 28.94
CA ASN A 7 7.62 34.79 28.80
C ASN A 7 6.31 34.01 28.83
N ILE A 8 5.35 34.42 29.67
CA ILE A 8 4.01 33.83 29.68
C ILE A 8 3.30 34.07 28.35
N TRP A 9 3.39 35.30 27.82
CA TRP A 9 2.77 35.62 26.54
C TRP A 9 3.40 34.82 25.39
N LEU A 10 4.72 34.67 25.38
CA LEU A 10 5.44 33.84 24.41
C LEU A 10 4.98 32.38 24.47
N ALA A 11 4.84 31.81 25.67
CA ALA A 11 4.42 30.42 25.87
C ALA A 11 2.96 30.18 25.43
N VAL A 12 2.05 31.09 25.78
CA VAL A 12 0.64 30.98 25.36
C VAL A 12 0.52 31.10 23.84
N ARG A 13 1.26 32.03 23.23
CA ARG A 13 1.34 32.21 21.77
C ARG A 13 1.78 30.93 21.06
N THR A 14 2.86 30.27 21.51
CA THR A 14 3.39 29.08 20.83
C THR A 14 2.47 27.89 20.96
N ILE A 15 1.85 27.70 22.13
CA ILE A 15 0.85 26.65 22.36
C ILE A 15 -0.38 26.89 21.48
N ALA A 16 -0.88 28.14 21.39
CA ALA A 16 -2.00 28.49 20.52
C ALA A 16 -1.67 28.25 19.03
N HIS A 17 -0.44 28.55 18.59
CA HIS A 17 -0.01 28.21 17.24
C HIS A 17 -0.01 26.69 16.99
N GLY A 18 0.55 25.90 17.92
CA GLY A 18 0.56 24.44 17.81
C GLY A 18 -0.84 23.84 17.76
N LEU A 19 -1.71 24.28 18.68
CA LEU A 19 -3.12 23.88 18.71
C LEU A 19 -3.88 24.31 17.45
N GLY A 20 -3.54 25.47 16.88
CA GLY A 20 -4.11 25.93 15.61
C GLY A 20 -3.74 25.03 14.43
N VAL A 21 -2.50 24.53 14.37
CA VAL A 21 -2.09 23.57 13.34
C VAL A 21 -2.80 22.23 13.53
N THR A 22 -2.90 21.72 14.77
CA THR A 22 -3.61 20.46 15.04
C THR A 22 -5.11 20.58 14.78
N LEU A 23 -5.73 21.70 15.17
CA LEU A 23 -7.14 21.97 14.91
C LEU A 23 -7.42 22.08 13.42
N ARG A 24 -6.54 22.75 12.65
CA ARG A 24 -6.63 22.80 11.19
C ARG A 24 -6.52 21.40 10.58
N ALA A 25 -5.57 20.59 11.02
CA ALA A 25 -5.41 19.22 10.52
C ALA A 25 -6.66 18.38 10.82
N TRP A 26 -7.19 18.48 12.04
CA TRP A 26 -8.44 17.83 12.45
C TRP A 26 -9.63 18.27 11.59
N LEU A 27 -9.84 19.58 11.42
CA LEU A 27 -10.93 20.11 10.59
C LEU A 27 -10.80 19.69 9.12
N VAL A 28 -9.59 19.71 8.55
CA VAL A 28 -9.33 19.23 7.18
C VAL A 28 -9.58 17.72 7.06
N THR A 29 -9.38 16.94 8.13
CA THR A 29 -9.63 15.49 8.15
C THR A 29 -11.12 15.16 8.12
N TYR A 30 -11.98 16.00 8.73
CA TYR A 30 -13.44 15.84 8.70
C TYR A 30 -14.10 16.45 7.47
N TRP A 31 -13.35 17.09 6.57
CA TRP A 31 -13.91 17.61 5.33
C TRP A 31 -14.18 16.48 4.32
N PRO A 32 -15.44 16.30 3.89
CA PRO A 32 -15.90 15.11 3.16
C PRO A 32 -15.24 14.92 1.79
N GLU A 33 -14.70 15.97 1.18
CA GLU A 33 -14.01 15.89 -0.13
C GLU A 33 -12.57 15.37 -0.03
N ARG A 34 -11.94 15.46 1.16
CA ARG A 34 -10.54 15.13 1.39
C ARG A 34 -10.45 13.92 2.30
N GLY A 35 -10.91 12.78 1.79
CA GLY A 35 -10.91 11.51 2.53
C GLY A 35 -9.58 11.26 3.24
N THR A 36 -9.65 10.73 4.47
CA THR A 36 -8.48 10.39 5.28
C THR A 36 -7.51 9.46 4.53
N PHE A 37 -6.24 9.47 4.92
CA PHE A 37 -5.27 8.48 4.44
C PHE A 37 -5.76 7.03 4.69
N MET A 38 -6.60 6.82 5.70
CA MET A 38 -7.23 5.53 6.03
C MET A 38 -8.39 5.15 5.10
N HIS A 39 -9.07 6.10 4.44
CA HIS A 39 -10.13 5.80 3.45
C HIS A 39 -9.62 5.05 2.21
N GLN A 40 -8.31 4.92 2.02
CA GLN A 40 -7.72 4.10 0.96
C GLN A 40 -7.53 2.63 1.39
N TYR A 41 -7.68 2.31 2.68
CA TYR A 41 -7.36 1.01 3.27
C TYR A 41 -8.55 0.30 3.92
N GLU A 42 -9.78 0.76 3.65
CA GLU A 42 -11.01 0.10 4.11
C GLU A 42 -11.26 -1.18 3.30
N TYR A 43 -10.42 -2.18 3.53
CA TYR A 43 -10.58 -3.52 2.98
C TYR A 43 -11.60 -4.28 3.86
N PRO A 44 -12.68 -4.87 3.32
CA PRO A 44 -12.91 -5.23 1.93
C PRO A 44 -13.85 -4.30 1.13
N GLU A 45 -14.42 -3.26 1.73
CA GLU A 45 -15.47 -2.42 1.11
C GLU A 45 -14.95 -1.59 -0.07
N LYS A 46 -13.68 -1.17 -0.02
CA LYS A 46 -13.04 -0.40 -1.08
C LYS A 46 -11.80 -1.13 -1.63
N PRO A 47 -11.77 -1.48 -2.93
CA PRO A 47 -10.60 -2.13 -3.52
C PRO A 47 -9.42 -1.16 -3.54
N VAL A 48 -8.25 -1.67 -3.12
CA VAL A 48 -7.01 -0.91 -3.15
C VAL A 48 -6.60 -0.68 -4.61
N PRO A 49 -6.28 0.57 -5.02
CA PRO A 49 -5.80 0.83 -6.36
C PRO A 49 -4.43 0.14 -6.56
N VAL A 50 -4.38 -0.86 -7.44
CA VAL A 50 -3.12 -1.54 -7.82
C VAL A 50 -2.48 -0.83 -9.01
N ALA A 51 -1.15 -0.71 -9.00
CA ALA A 51 -0.41 -0.16 -10.13
C ALA A 51 -0.54 -1.06 -11.37
N ALA A 52 -0.50 -0.48 -12.58
CA ALA A 52 -0.67 -1.22 -13.84
C ALA A 52 0.35 -2.37 -14.05
N ARG A 53 1.53 -2.29 -13.42
CA ARG A 53 2.59 -3.32 -13.49
C ARG A 53 2.76 -4.08 -12.18
N TYR A 54 1.72 -4.15 -11.35
CA TYR A 54 1.73 -4.93 -10.12
C TYR A 54 1.93 -6.41 -10.44
N ARG A 55 2.93 -7.03 -9.82
CA ARG A 55 3.24 -8.46 -9.99
C ARG A 55 2.37 -9.26 -9.02
N GLY A 56 1.14 -9.54 -9.44
CA GLY A 56 0.21 -10.40 -8.71
C GLY A 56 0.40 -11.88 -9.04
N PHE A 57 -0.69 -12.65 -8.95
CA PHE A 57 -0.69 -14.06 -9.33
C PHE A 57 -0.36 -14.25 -10.80
N HIS A 58 0.55 -15.20 -11.07
CA HIS A 58 0.87 -15.62 -12.42
C HIS A 58 -0.34 -16.31 -13.03
N ARG A 59 -0.86 -15.75 -14.13
CA ARG A 59 -1.83 -16.45 -14.98
C ARG A 59 -1.06 -17.33 -15.96
N PHE A 60 -1.36 -18.62 -15.96
CA PHE A 60 -0.73 -19.60 -16.82
C PHE A 60 -1.76 -20.14 -17.80
N ASP A 61 -1.45 -20.05 -19.09
CA ASP A 61 -2.26 -20.63 -20.16
C ASP A 61 -1.57 -21.89 -20.69
N LEU A 62 -2.23 -23.04 -20.52
CA LEU A 62 -1.69 -24.33 -20.93
C LEU A 62 -1.71 -24.51 -22.45
N ALA A 63 -2.62 -23.83 -23.17
CA ALA A 63 -2.75 -23.98 -24.62
C ALA A 63 -1.54 -23.39 -25.37
N GLU A 64 -0.99 -22.28 -24.86
CA GLU A 64 0.20 -21.63 -25.44
C GLU A 64 1.52 -22.25 -24.92
N CYS A 65 1.47 -23.02 -23.83
CA CYS A 65 2.65 -23.60 -23.22
C CYS A 65 3.22 -24.76 -24.05
N LYS A 66 4.48 -24.62 -24.51
CA LYS A 66 5.22 -25.67 -25.23
C LYS A 66 6.04 -26.61 -24.34
N GLY A 67 5.90 -26.52 -23.00
CA GLY A 67 6.60 -27.40 -22.06
C GLY A 67 8.14 -27.28 -22.07
N CYS A 68 8.67 -26.09 -22.34
CA CYS A 68 10.11 -25.86 -22.45
C CYS A 68 10.87 -25.85 -21.10
N GLY A 69 10.16 -25.73 -19.97
CA GLY A 69 10.75 -25.73 -18.63
C GLY A 69 11.62 -24.51 -18.29
N GLN A 70 11.59 -23.46 -19.12
CA GLN A 70 12.40 -22.25 -18.89
C GLN A 70 11.93 -21.48 -17.65
N CYS A 71 10.63 -21.48 -17.36
CA CYS A 71 10.05 -20.85 -16.19
C CYS A 71 10.61 -21.42 -14.87
N ALA A 72 10.79 -22.74 -14.78
CA ALA A 72 11.40 -23.38 -13.61
C ALA A 72 12.91 -23.09 -13.52
N ARG A 73 13.63 -23.13 -14.65
CA ARG A 73 15.09 -22.88 -14.67
C ARG A 73 15.46 -21.44 -14.25
N VAL A 74 14.68 -20.45 -14.68
CA VAL A 74 14.96 -19.03 -14.36
C VAL A 74 14.47 -18.65 -12.96
N CYS A 75 13.63 -19.47 -12.33
CA CYS A 75 13.04 -19.14 -11.06
C CYS A 75 14.10 -19.16 -9.94
N PRO A 76 14.29 -18.05 -9.20
CA PRO A 76 15.29 -17.98 -8.14
C PRO A 76 14.90 -18.78 -6.89
N VAL A 77 13.64 -19.20 -6.75
CA VAL A 77 13.10 -19.87 -5.55
C VAL A 77 12.67 -21.31 -5.81
N ASP A 78 12.97 -21.87 -6.99
CA ASP A 78 12.52 -23.19 -7.43
C ASP A 78 11.04 -23.44 -7.10
N CYS A 79 10.18 -22.49 -7.50
CA CYS A 79 8.74 -22.69 -7.37
C CYS A 79 8.33 -23.77 -8.38
N GLY A 80 8.00 -24.95 -7.90
CA GLY A 80 7.75 -26.17 -8.68
C GLY A 80 6.52 -26.15 -9.60
N MET A 81 6.19 -25.02 -10.22
CA MET A 81 5.05 -24.83 -11.10
C MET A 81 5.12 -25.63 -12.41
N LEU A 82 6.24 -26.31 -12.70
CA LEU A 82 6.40 -27.14 -13.90
C LEU A 82 7.35 -28.33 -13.65
N ARG A 83 6.81 -29.49 -13.29
CA ARG A 83 7.56 -30.77 -13.40
C ARG A 83 7.42 -31.30 -14.82
N ARG A 84 8.51 -31.89 -15.34
CA ARG A 84 8.50 -32.63 -16.61
C ARG A 84 8.12 -34.08 -16.30
N ASP A 85 6.83 -34.37 -16.36
CA ASP A 85 6.31 -35.73 -16.46
C ASP A 85 5.66 -35.92 -17.84
N VAL A 86 5.88 -37.10 -18.40
CA VAL A 86 6.04 -37.38 -19.84
C VAL A 86 4.70 -37.37 -20.63
N ALA A 87 3.65 -36.68 -20.15
CA ALA A 87 2.33 -36.70 -20.78
C ALA A 87 1.53 -35.37 -20.77
N GLY A 88 2.03 -34.29 -20.17
CA GLY A 88 1.31 -33.01 -20.17
C GLY A 88 1.88 -32.05 -19.13
N CYS A 89 1.87 -30.76 -19.43
CA CYS A 89 2.19 -29.73 -18.43
C CYS A 89 1.01 -29.62 -17.47
N GLU A 90 0.99 -30.42 -16.39
CA GLU A 90 0.00 -30.26 -15.34
C GLU A 90 0.43 -29.13 -14.41
N ALA A 91 -0.33 -28.03 -14.43
CA ALA A 91 -0.16 -26.95 -13.47
C ALA A 91 -0.63 -27.46 -12.10
N THR A 92 0.30 -27.79 -11.22
CA THR A 92 -0.02 -28.04 -9.82
C THR A 92 -0.42 -26.71 -9.19
N VAL A 93 -1.73 -26.53 -8.99
CA VAL A 93 -2.27 -25.59 -8.00
C VAL A 93 -2.06 -26.17 -6.62
#